data_AF-A0A527ZK29-F1
#
_entry.id   AF-A0A527ZK29-F1
#
_cell.length_a   1.000
_cell.length_b   1.000
_cell.length_c   1.000
_cell.angle_alpha   90.00
_cell.angle_beta   90.00
_cell.angle_gamma   90.00
#
_symmetry.space_group_name_H-M   'P 1'
#
loop_
_entity.id
_entity.type
_entity.pdbx_description
1 polymer ?
#
loop_
_entity_poly.entity_id
_entity_poly.type
_entity_poly.pdbx_seq_one_letter_code
_entity_poly.pdbx_strand_id
1 'polypeptide(L)'
;RETGLPLDLCEIGASAGLNLLFDSFHYRYGDAEWGDPASPVRLAPEVRGLPVPLGGAIDVRHRAGCDIAPVDVADAAARLRLRSYVWADQAARLARFDAALSLAEKFPPLLVEADAADFVEKALAARQQGGAFVLYHSIMWQYLPRATKDAIIATLEQAGRQATVAAPIARLRMEPRDPTKEWAVLSLTLWPGGETRRLAHCDYHGRWIEWIG
;
A
#
# COMPACT_ATOMS: atom_id res chain seq x y z
N ARG A 1 -14.81 -2.91 -1.44
CA ARG A 1 -16.05 -3.63 -1.84
C ARG A 1 -16.55 -4.54 -0.74
N GLU A 2 -15.76 -5.52 -0.28
CA GLU A 2 -16.17 -6.48 0.75
C GLU A 2 -16.72 -5.83 2.03
N THR A 3 -16.11 -4.74 2.47
CA THR A 3 -16.59 -3.97 3.63
C THR A 3 -17.68 -2.96 3.29
N GLY A 4 -17.78 -2.52 2.02
CA GLY A 4 -18.67 -1.43 1.59
C GLY A 4 -18.40 -0.05 2.22
N LEU A 5 -17.30 0.12 2.97
CA LEU A 5 -16.98 1.33 3.72
C LEU A 5 -15.85 2.15 3.06
N PRO A 6 -15.81 3.48 3.29
CA PRO A 6 -14.64 4.31 3.02
C PRO A 6 -13.38 3.77 3.71
N LEU A 7 -12.22 4.01 3.10
CA LEU A 7 -10.93 3.53 3.59
C LEU A 7 -10.22 4.61 4.41
N ASP A 8 -9.72 4.22 5.59
CA ASP A 8 -8.71 4.97 6.33
C ASP A 8 -7.37 4.25 6.16
N LEU A 9 -6.50 4.82 5.32
CA LEU A 9 -5.25 4.22 4.91
C LEU A 9 -4.13 4.54 5.90
N CYS A 10 -3.40 3.51 6.30
CA CYS A 10 -2.24 3.56 7.18
C CYS A 10 -1.08 2.80 6.52
N GLU A 11 -0.14 3.52 5.91
CA GLU A 11 1.06 2.92 5.30
C GLU A 11 2.24 2.94 6.28
N ILE A 12 2.95 1.82 6.43
CA ILE A 12 4.23 1.78 7.15
C ILE A 12 5.39 1.53 6.17
N GLY A 13 6.53 2.18 6.42
CA GLY A 13 7.64 2.18 5.46
C GLY A 13 7.30 2.95 4.19
N ALA A 14 6.52 4.03 4.33
CA ALA A 14 5.97 4.78 3.21
C ALA A 14 7.04 5.55 2.42
N SER A 15 8.26 5.71 2.95
CA SER A 15 9.37 6.48 2.35
C SER A 15 8.92 7.88 1.91
N ALA A 16 8.63 8.07 0.62
CA ALA A 16 8.15 9.31 0.01
C ALA A 16 6.62 9.43 -0.09
N GLY A 17 5.88 8.44 0.40
CA GLY A 17 4.41 8.44 0.45
C GLY A 17 3.71 8.29 -0.90
N LEU A 18 4.42 7.95 -1.97
CA LEU A 18 3.85 7.91 -3.33
C LEU A 18 2.72 6.87 -3.47
N ASN A 19 2.79 5.75 -2.75
CA ASN A 19 1.76 4.71 -2.77
C ASN A 19 0.48 5.12 -2.03
N LEU A 20 0.51 6.13 -1.16
CA LEU A 20 -0.70 6.69 -0.54
C LEU A 20 -1.66 7.27 -1.58
N LEU A 21 -1.18 7.55 -2.79
CA LEU A 21 -1.95 8.16 -3.89
C LEU A 21 -2.49 7.14 -4.89
N PHE A 22 -2.54 5.85 -4.53
CA PHE A 22 -2.93 4.77 -5.45
C PHE A 22 -4.30 4.99 -6.10
N ASP A 23 -5.25 5.60 -5.40
CA ASP A 23 -6.59 5.89 -5.89
C ASP A 23 -6.63 7.04 -6.92
N SER A 24 -5.51 7.75 -7.09
CA SER A 24 -5.31 8.78 -8.13
C SER A 24 -4.58 8.25 -9.37
N PHE A 25 -4.28 6.95 -9.43
CA PHE A 25 -3.61 6.33 -10.57
C PHE A 25 -4.62 5.75 -11.57
N HIS A 26 -4.15 5.47 -12.78
CA HIS A 26 -4.90 4.72 -13.78
C HIS A 26 -4.31 3.32 -13.95
N TYR A 27 -5.18 2.32 -13.95
CA TYR A 27 -4.82 0.91 -14.00
C TYR A 27 -5.41 0.28 -15.25
N ARG A 28 -4.61 -0.51 -15.96
CA ARG A 28 -5.05 -1.36 -17.07
C ARG A 28 -4.53 -2.77 -16.88
N TYR A 29 -5.38 -3.70 -16.49
CA TYR A 29 -5.03 -5.10 -16.29
C TYR A 29 -5.73 -5.92 -17.38
N GLY A 30 -4.98 -6.28 -18.42
CA GLY A 30 -5.56 -6.86 -19.63
C GLY A 30 -6.52 -5.85 -20.28
N ASP A 31 -7.74 -6.30 -20.55
CA ASP A 31 -8.79 -5.46 -21.14
C ASP A 31 -9.59 -4.65 -20.12
N ALA A 32 -9.33 -4.84 -18.81
CA ALA A 32 -10.01 -4.11 -17.75
C ALA A 32 -9.24 -2.84 -17.37
N GLU A 33 -9.95 -1.72 -17.26
CA GLU A 33 -9.40 -0.43 -16.84
C GLU A 33 -10.12 0.11 -15.59
N TRP A 34 -9.37 0.84 -14.76
CA TRP A 34 -9.88 1.48 -13.55
C TRP A 34 -9.12 2.78 -13.24
N GLY A 35 -9.78 3.72 -12.57
CA GLY A 35 -9.21 5.01 -12.20
C GLY A 35 -9.33 6.07 -13.30
N ASP A 36 -8.86 7.28 -13.03
CA ASP A 36 -8.97 8.42 -13.95
C ASP A 36 -8.10 8.22 -15.21
N PRO A 37 -8.68 8.12 -16.42
CA PRO A 37 -7.92 8.01 -17.65
C PRO A 37 -6.99 9.20 -17.92
N ALA A 38 -7.14 10.34 -17.24
CA ALA A 38 -6.25 11.49 -17.34
C ALA A 38 -5.05 11.43 -16.37
N SER A 39 -5.00 10.44 -15.46
CA SER A 39 -3.91 10.31 -14.50
C SER A 39 -2.55 10.17 -15.22
N PRO A 40 -1.50 10.90 -14.77
CA PRO A 40 -0.17 10.75 -15.32
C PRO A 40 0.47 9.41 -14.93
N VAL A 41 0.03 8.80 -13.83
CA VAL A 41 0.51 7.49 -13.38
C VAL A 41 -0.36 6.41 -14.00
N ARG A 42 0.22 5.69 -14.97
CA ARG A 42 -0.43 4.55 -15.64
C ARG A 42 0.27 3.26 -15.28
N LEU A 43 -0.48 2.33 -14.69
CA LEU A 43 -0.01 1.00 -14.32
C LEU A 43 -0.66 -0.04 -15.22
N ALA A 44 0.16 -0.75 -15.98
CA ALA A 44 -0.28 -1.82 -16.88
C ALA A 44 0.60 -3.06 -16.72
N PRO A 45 0.57 -3.74 -15.55
CA PRO A 45 1.29 -4.99 -15.36
C PRO A 45 0.79 -6.07 -16.30
N GLU A 46 1.64 -7.04 -16.60
CA GLU A 46 1.19 -8.31 -17.16
C GLU A 46 0.28 -9.01 -16.15
N VAL A 47 -0.91 -9.41 -16.60
CA VAL A 47 -1.89 -10.11 -15.76
C VAL A 47 -1.76 -11.61 -16.01
N ARG A 48 -1.63 -12.37 -14.93
CA ARG A 48 -1.56 -13.83 -14.92
C ARG A 48 -2.63 -14.38 -13.98
N GLY A 49 -2.92 -15.67 -14.10
CA GLY A 49 -3.89 -16.35 -13.25
C GLY A 49 -5.32 -15.91 -13.56
N LEU A 50 -6.12 -15.72 -12.50
CA LEU A 50 -7.53 -15.35 -12.63
C LEU A 50 -7.70 -13.88 -13.03
N PRO A 51 -8.86 -13.50 -13.61
CA PRO A 51 -9.17 -12.09 -13.85
C PRO A 51 -9.18 -11.29 -12.55
N VAL A 52 -8.48 -10.16 -12.52
CA VAL A 52 -8.48 -9.26 -11.35
C VAL A 52 -9.82 -8.51 -11.30
N PRO A 53 -10.52 -8.49 -10.16
CA PRO A 53 -11.83 -7.83 -10.04
C PRO A 53 -11.70 -6.30 -9.94
N LEU A 54 -11.43 -5.64 -11.07
CA LEU A 54 -11.09 -4.22 -11.20
C LEU A 54 -12.25 -3.22 -11.19
N GLY A 55 -13.36 -3.54 -10.53
CA GLY A 55 -14.53 -2.64 -10.55
C GLY A 55 -14.70 -1.78 -9.31
N GLY A 56 -15.60 -0.79 -9.42
CA GLY A 56 -16.24 -0.09 -8.29
C GLY A 56 -15.47 1.14 -7.82
N ALA A 57 -16.15 2.05 -7.14
CA ALA A 57 -15.51 3.22 -6.55
C ALA A 57 -14.71 2.82 -5.31
N ILE A 58 -13.54 3.45 -5.14
CA ILE A 58 -12.82 3.48 -3.87
C ILE A 58 -13.06 4.88 -3.29
N ASP A 59 -13.50 4.92 -2.05
CA ASP A 59 -13.60 6.16 -1.28
C ASP A 59 -12.51 6.12 -0.21
N VAL A 60 -11.56 7.05 -0.28
CA VAL A 60 -10.48 7.20 0.69
C VAL A 60 -10.79 8.41 1.57
N ARG A 61 -11.22 8.15 2.80
CA ARG A 61 -11.60 9.18 3.77
C ARG A 61 -10.37 9.84 4.39
N HIS A 62 -9.38 9.03 4.76
CA HIS A 62 -8.11 9.48 5.33
C HIS A 62 -6.96 8.65 4.77
N ARG A 63 -5.77 9.27 4.69
CA ARG A 63 -4.53 8.58 4.37
C ARG A 63 -3.38 9.18 5.17
N ALA A 64 -2.56 8.32 5.76
CA ALA A 64 -1.32 8.70 6.41
C ALA A 64 -0.30 7.58 6.25
N GLY A 65 0.97 7.96 6.10
CA GLY A 65 2.08 7.02 6.10
C GLY A 65 3.11 7.39 7.16
N CYS A 66 3.91 6.41 7.58
CA CYS A 66 5.10 6.66 8.37
C CYS A 66 6.34 6.02 7.78
N ASP A 67 7.48 6.62 8.11
CA ASP A 67 8.81 6.07 7.88
C ASP A 67 9.74 6.57 8.99
N ILE A 68 10.84 5.86 9.26
CA ILE A 68 11.86 6.33 10.21
C ILE A 68 12.75 7.42 9.58
N ALA A 69 12.77 7.51 8.25
CA ALA A 69 13.45 8.55 7.50
C ALA A 69 12.58 8.95 6.30
N PRO A 70 11.43 9.64 6.52
CA PRO A 70 10.57 10.07 5.44
C PRO A 70 11.32 10.94 4.44
N VAL A 71 10.98 10.79 3.16
CA VAL A 71 11.64 11.54 2.09
C VAL A 71 10.73 12.65 1.63
N ASP A 72 11.13 13.89 1.90
CA ASP A 72 10.43 15.08 1.42
C ASP A 72 10.64 15.25 -0.09
N VAL A 73 9.58 15.03 -0.86
CA VAL A 73 9.60 15.18 -2.32
C VAL A 73 9.57 16.64 -2.78
N ALA A 74 9.34 17.61 -1.88
CA ALA A 74 9.53 19.02 -2.22
C ALA A 74 11.02 19.37 -2.38
N ASP A 75 11.91 18.70 -1.65
CA ASP A 75 13.36 18.87 -1.79
C ASP A 75 13.87 18.25 -3.10
N ALA A 76 14.50 19.09 -3.94
CA ALA A 76 15.10 18.67 -5.20
C ALA A 76 16.23 17.65 -5.01
N ALA A 77 17.03 17.75 -3.95
CA ALA A 77 18.11 16.82 -3.67
C ALA A 77 17.57 15.45 -3.23
N ALA A 78 16.52 15.44 -2.40
CA ALA A 78 15.79 14.24 -2.02
C ALA A 78 15.15 13.54 -3.23
N ARG A 79 14.48 14.30 -4.12
CA ARG A 79 13.94 13.76 -5.38
C ARG A 79 15.02 13.13 -6.25
N LEU A 80 16.17 13.81 -6.43
CA LEU A 80 17.28 13.28 -7.20
C LEU A 80 17.82 11.98 -6.61
N ARG A 81 17.92 11.91 -5.27
CA ARG A 81 18.34 10.70 -4.56
C ARG A 81 17.38 9.54 -4.82
N LEU A 82 16.06 9.74 -4.69
CA LEU A 82 15.07 8.70 -5.01
C LEU A 82 15.17 8.24 -6.46
N ARG A 83 15.32 9.17 -7.40
CA ARG A 83 15.50 8.88 -8.83
C ARG A 83 16.72 7.99 -9.07
N SER A 84 17.81 8.17 -8.31
CA SER A 84 19.04 7.38 -8.45
C SER A 84 18.90 5.90 -8.06
N TYR A 85 17.81 5.53 -7.37
CA TYR A 85 17.52 4.13 -7.02
C TYR A 85 16.83 3.35 -8.16
N VAL A 86 16.58 4.00 -9.29
CA VAL A 86 16.09 3.37 -10.51
C VAL A 86 17.24 3.26 -11.50
N TRP A 87 17.53 2.05 -11.98
CA TRP A 87 18.60 1.84 -12.97
C TRP A 87 18.31 2.57 -14.28
N ALA A 88 19.38 3.03 -14.94
CA ALA A 88 19.29 3.91 -16.10
C ALA A 88 18.56 3.27 -17.31
N ASP A 89 18.59 1.94 -17.42
CA ASP A 89 17.91 1.16 -18.45
C ASP A 89 16.41 0.98 -18.17
N GLN A 90 15.92 1.32 -16.99
CA GLN A 90 14.51 1.21 -16.60
C GLN A 90 13.70 2.48 -16.90
N ALA A 91 13.78 2.97 -18.15
CA ALA A 91 13.13 4.21 -18.59
C ALA A 91 11.62 4.27 -18.25
N ALA A 92 10.90 3.14 -18.41
CA ALA A 92 9.48 3.07 -18.06
C ALA A 92 9.22 3.25 -16.55
N ARG A 93 10.13 2.76 -15.69
CA ARG A 93 10.02 2.93 -14.24
C ARG A 93 10.36 4.36 -13.82
N LEU A 94 11.37 4.98 -14.46
CA LEU A 94 11.67 6.41 -14.29
C LEU A 94 10.48 7.30 -14.65
N ALA A 95 9.84 7.04 -15.80
CA ALA A 95 8.67 7.80 -16.23
C ALA A 95 7.49 7.65 -15.23
N ARG A 96 7.23 6.45 -14.72
CA ARG A 96 6.22 6.23 -13.67
C ARG A 96 6.57 6.95 -12.36
N PHE A 97 7.85 6.95 -11.98
CA PHE A 97 8.33 7.65 -10.80
C PHE A 97 8.13 9.17 -10.92
N ASP A 98 8.55 9.77 -12.03
CA ASP A 98 8.36 11.20 -12.31
C ASP A 98 6.86 11.57 -12.35
N ALA A 99 6.01 10.71 -12.93
CA ALA A 99 4.57 10.89 -12.91
C ALA A 99 3.99 10.86 -11.48
N ALA A 100 4.46 9.93 -10.63
CA ALA A 100 4.01 9.84 -9.24
C ALA A 100 4.45 11.06 -8.42
N LEU A 101 5.66 11.59 -8.66
CA LEU A 101 6.10 12.85 -8.08
C LEU A 101 5.17 14.00 -8.47
N SER A 102 4.76 14.08 -9.74
CA SER A 102 3.83 15.14 -10.20
C SER A 102 2.45 15.07 -9.52
N LEU A 103 2.02 13.88 -9.10
CA LEU A 103 0.81 13.72 -8.30
C LEU A 103 1.05 14.13 -6.85
N ALA A 104 2.18 13.75 -6.26
CA ALA A 104 2.53 14.12 -4.89
C ALA A 104 2.73 15.63 -4.71
N GLU A 105 3.16 16.35 -5.76
CA GLU A 105 3.21 17.82 -5.75
C GLU A 105 1.79 18.44 -5.69
N LYS A 106 0.81 17.82 -6.35
CA LYS A 106 -0.59 18.29 -6.34
C LYS A 106 -1.35 17.84 -5.09
N PHE A 107 -1.03 16.65 -4.60
CA PHE A 107 -1.66 15.99 -3.46
C PHE A 107 -0.59 15.51 -2.49
N PRO A 108 0.02 16.41 -1.68
CA PRO A 108 1.10 16.05 -0.78
C PRO A 108 0.65 14.95 0.22
N PRO A 109 1.33 13.79 0.25
CA PRO A 109 0.98 12.74 1.21
C PRO A 109 1.31 13.19 2.64
N LEU A 110 0.44 12.86 3.60
CA LEU A 110 0.73 13.04 5.01
C LEU A 110 1.72 11.96 5.47
N LEU A 111 2.96 12.36 5.72
CA LEU A 111 4.03 11.49 6.20
C LEU A 111 4.48 11.90 7.59
N VAL A 112 4.62 10.91 8.47
CA VAL A 112 5.07 11.09 9.85
C VAL A 112 6.40 10.37 10.02
N GLU A 113 7.40 11.07 10.57
CA GLU A 113 8.64 10.45 11.02
C GLU A 113 8.36 9.69 12.34
N ALA A 114 8.32 8.35 12.27
CA ALA A 114 8.00 7.51 13.42
C ALA A 114 8.40 6.05 13.22
N ASP A 115 8.62 5.35 14.35
CA ASP A 115 8.60 3.88 14.34
C ASP A 115 7.20 3.37 13.96
N ALA A 116 7.18 2.27 13.20
CA ALA A 116 5.95 1.71 12.66
C ALA A 116 5.00 1.19 13.74
N ALA A 117 5.49 0.66 14.86
CA ALA A 117 4.62 0.16 15.94
C ALA A 117 3.87 1.31 16.62
N ASP A 118 4.58 2.38 16.99
CA ASP A 118 3.99 3.57 17.62
C ASP A 118 2.95 4.24 16.71
N PHE A 119 3.27 4.32 15.41
CA PHE A 119 2.35 4.88 14.41
C PHE A 119 1.08 4.04 14.28
N VAL A 120 1.21 2.72 14.16
CA VAL A 120 0.06 1.80 14.03
C VAL A 120 -0.82 1.83 15.29
N GLU A 121 -0.22 1.85 16.48
CA GLU A 121 -0.96 1.93 17.75
C GLU A 121 -1.82 3.19 17.81
N LYS A 122 -1.22 4.36 17.54
CA LYS A 122 -1.93 5.65 17.53
C LYS A 122 -3.03 5.67 16.47
N ALA A 123 -2.75 5.17 15.26
CA ALA A 123 -3.71 5.16 14.17
C ALA A 123 -4.91 4.25 14.46
N LEU A 124 -4.69 3.08 15.08
CA LEU A 124 -5.76 2.19 15.51
C LEU A 124 -6.59 2.78 16.65
N ALA A 125 -5.96 3.45 17.62
CA ALA A 125 -6.64 4.11 18.73
C ALA A 125 -7.54 5.28 18.25
N ALA A 126 -7.12 5.98 17.20
CA ALA A 126 -7.87 7.08 16.59
C ALA A 126 -8.97 6.64 15.62
N ARG A 127 -9.15 5.33 15.40
CA ARG A 127 -10.06 4.80 14.40
C ARG A 127 -11.51 5.17 14.70
N GLN A 128 -12.22 5.61 13.65
CA GLN A 128 -13.62 5.98 13.74
C GLN A 128 -14.53 4.90 13.15
N GLN A 129 -15.78 4.86 13.63
CA GLN A 129 -16.83 4.06 13.01
C GLN A 129 -17.13 4.55 11.57
N GLY A 130 -17.74 3.67 10.77
CA GLY A 130 -18.12 4.00 9.39
C GLY A 130 -16.96 4.06 8.40
N GLY A 131 -15.79 3.52 8.77
CA GLY A 131 -14.62 3.40 7.90
C GLY A 131 -13.89 2.08 8.13
N ALA A 132 -13.28 1.56 7.06
CA ALA A 132 -12.39 0.41 7.12
C ALA A 132 -10.96 0.90 7.32
N PHE A 133 -10.37 0.58 8.47
CA PHE A 133 -8.95 0.85 8.70
C PHE A 133 -8.11 -0.15 7.92
N VAL A 134 -7.18 0.35 7.11
CA VAL A 134 -6.31 -0.48 6.27
C VAL A 134 -4.87 -0.17 6.63
N LEU A 135 -4.26 -1.04 7.42
CA LEU A 135 -2.81 -1.09 7.51
C LEU A 135 -2.28 -1.76 6.25
N TYR A 136 -1.40 -1.10 5.51
CA TYR A 136 -0.73 -1.71 4.38
C TYR A 136 0.76 -1.43 4.31
N HIS A 137 1.49 -2.36 3.69
CA HIS A 137 2.93 -2.26 3.49
C HIS A 137 3.40 -3.16 2.35
N SER A 138 4.50 -2.75 1.72
CA SER A 138 5.09 -3.44 0.58
C SER A 138 6.61 -3.48 0.66
N ILE A 139 7.20 -4.68 0.59
CA ILE A 139 8.65 -4.92 0.54
C ILE A 139 9.41 -4.16 1.64
N MET A 140 8.85 -4.11 2.84
CA MET A 140 9.44 -3.37 3.95
C MET A 140 9.51 -4.20 5.23
N TRP A 141 8.61 -5.18 5.39
CA TRP A 141 8.47 -5.95 6.62
C TRP A 141 9.75 -6.67 7.03
N GLN A 142 10.60 -7.04 6.07
CA GLN A 142 11.89 -7.68 6.34
C GLN A 142 12.88 -6.77 7.08
N TYR A 143 12.80 -5.45 6.89
CA TYR A 143 13.71 -4.48 7.49
C TYR A 143 13.34 -4.09 8.93
N LEU A 144 12.10 -4.36 9.36
CA LEU A 144 11.69 -4.03 10.72
C LEU A 144 12.46 -4.86 11.76
N PRO A 145 12.83 -4.26 12.92
CA PRO A 145 13.27 -5.02 14.07
C PRO A 145 12.22 -6.04 14.53
N ARG A 146 12.65 -7.15 15.14
CA ARG A 146 11.73 -8.18 15.63
C ARG A 146 10.71 -7.63 16.62
N ALA A 147 11.16 -6.78 17.55
CA ALA A 147 10.29 -6.15 18.55
C ALA A 147 9.18 -5.31 17.90
N THR A 148 9.51 -4.51 16.88
CA THR A 148 8.53 -3.72 16.12
C THR A 148 7.50 -4.62 15.41
N LYS A 149 7.94 -5.73 14.79
CA LYS A 149 7.03 -6.70 14.16
C LYS A 149 6.06 -7.31 15.18
N ASP A 150 6.59 -7.77 16.31
CA ASP A 150 5.81 -8.41 17.35
C ASP A 150 4.79 -7.43 17.97
N ALA A 151 5.19 -6.17 18.19
CA ALA A 151 4.31 -5.11 18.68
C ALA A 151 3.16 -4.83 17.69
N ILE A 152 3.45 -4.63 16.39
CA ILE A 152 2.41 -4.41 15.38
C ILE A 152 1.42 -5.58 15.32
N ILE A 153 1.91 -6.82 15.36
CA ILE A 153 1.05 -8.01 15.34
C ILE A 153 0.15 -8.03 16.58
N ALA A 154 0.71 -7.84 17.78
CA ALA A 154 -0.06 -7.84 19.02
C ALA A 154 -1.14 -6.74 19.03
N THR A 155 -0.80 -5.53 18.58
CA THR A 155 -1.74 -4.40 18.49
C THR A 155 -2.87 -4.70 17.51
N LEU A 156 -2.59 -5.27 16.34
CA LEU A 156 -3.62 -5.68 15.38
C LEU A 156 -4.52 -6.78 15.92
N GLU A 157 -3.97 -7.78 16.60
CA GLU A 157 -4.76 -8.86 17.20
C GLU A 157 -5.68 -8.33 18.29
N GLN A 158 -5.18 -7.44 19.16
CA GLN A 158 -5.99 -6.81 20.19
C GLN A 158 -7.11 -5.95 19.61
N ALA A 159 -6.79 -5.10 18.63
CA ALA A 159 -7.79 -4.26 17.96
C ALA A 159 -8.78 -5.12 17.14
N GLY A 160 -8.31 -6.20 16.54
CA GLY A 160 -9.10 -7.15 15.76
C GLY A 160 -10.18 -7.86 16.58
N ARG A 161 -9.93 -8.12 17.89
CA ARG A 161 -10.95 -8.62 18.82
C ARG A 161 -12.12 -7.67 19.03
N GLN A 162 -11.92 -6.38 18.79
CA GLN A 162 -12.93 -5.32 18.96
C GLN A 162 -13.48 -4.83 17.62
N ALA A 163 -12.97 -5.34 16.49
CA ALA A 163 -13.44 -4.96 15.16
C ALA A 163 -14.87 -5.46 14.93
N THR A 164 -15.64 -4.65 14.23
CA THR A 164 -17.04 -4.95 13.88
C THR A 164 -17.21 -4.79 12.37
N VAL A 165 -18.37 -5.18 11.85
CA VAL A 165 -18.72 -4.92 10.45
C VAL A 165 -18.78 -3.42 10.11
N ALA A 166 -19.10 -2.57 11.10
CA ALA A 166 -19.18 -1.10 10.92
C ALA A 166 -17.84 -0.38 11.09
N ALA A 167 -16.86 -1.05 11.70
CA ALA A 167 -15.48 -0.63 11.80
C ALA A 167 -14.59 -1.87 11.67
N PRO A 168 -14.31 -2.33 10.44
CA PRO A 168 -13.41 -3.44 10.20
C PRO A 168 -11.94 -2.98 10.21
N ILE A 169 -11.05 -3.95 10.36
CA ILE A 169 -9.59 -3.75 10.27
C ILE A 169 -9.09 -4.67 9.17
N ALA A 170 -8.31 -4.12 8.26
CA ALA A 170 -7.62 -4.86 7.22
C ALA A 170 -6.11 -4.70 7.40
N ARG A 171 -5.38 -5.80 7.27
CA ARG A 171 -3.93 -5.80 7.06
C ARG A 171 -3.63 -6.32 5.66
N LEU A 172 -3.29 -5.43 4.74
CA LEU A 172 -2.90 -5.75 3.38
C LEU A 172 -1.37 -5.72 3.26
N ARG A 173 -0.76 -6.78 2.75
CA ARG A 173 0.71 -6.88 2.68
C ARG A 173 1.16 -7.48 1.38
N MET A 174 2.14 -6.84 0.74
CA MET A 174 2.87 -7.38 -0.41
C MET A 174 4.30 -7.64 0.01
N GLU A 175 4.61 -8.87 0.45
CA GLU A 175 5.91 -9.19 1.06
C GLU A 175 6.47 -10.52 0.53
N PRO A 176 7.80 -10.67 0.44
CA PRO A 176 8.43 -11.97 0.25
C PRO A 176 8.05 -12.92 1.39
N ARG A 177 7.68 -14.16 1.07
CA ARG A 177 7.40 -15.21 2.07
C ARG A 177 8.32 -16.41 1.97
N ASP A 178 8.89 -16.63 0.79
CA ASP A 178 9.81 -17.72 0.48
C ASP A 178 11.03 -17.11 -0.22
N PRO A 179 12.22 -17.16 0.38
CA PRO A 179 13.43 -16.55 -0.20
C PRO A 179 13.89 -17.25 -1.49
N THR A 180 13.36 -18.44 -1.79
CA THR A 180 13.63 -19.15 -3.05
C THR A 180 12.77 -18.64 -4.21
N LYS A 181 11.81 -17.75 -3.93
CA LYS A 181 10.94 -17.13 -4.93
C LYS A 181 11.36 -15.70 -5.19
N GLU A 182 11.33 -15.33 -6.46
CA GLU A 182 11.65 -13.96 -6.91
C GLU A 182 10.39 -13.08 -7.01
N TRP A 183 9.42 -13.31 -6.13
CA TRP A 183 8.16 -12.57 -6.09
C TRP A 183 7.58 -12.47 -4.68
N ALA A 184 6.73 -11.46 -4.48
CA ALA A 184 6.02 -11.23 -3.24
C ALA A 184 4.65 -11.90 -3.25
N VAL A 185 4.11 -12.18 -2.06
CA VAL A 185 2.70 -12.59 -1.89
C VAL A 185 1.90 -11.38 -1.45
N LEU A 186 0.81 -11.09 -2.16
CA LEU A 186 -0.25 -10.21 -1.68
C LEU A 186 -1.17 -10.99 -0.73
N SER A 187 -1.28 -10.54 0.52
CA SER A 187 -2.13 -11.17 1.52
C SER A 187 -2.99 -10.16 2.24
N LEU A 188 -4.24 -10.53 2.51
CA LEU A 188 -5.19 -9.73 3.26
C LEU A 188 -5.61 -10.49 4.50
N THR A 189 -5.43 -9.89 5.68
CA THR A 189 -6.09 -10.33 6.90
C THR A 189 -7.22 -9.36 7.20
N LEU A 190 -8.44 -9.86 7.42
CA LEU A 190 -9.62 -9.01 7.66
C LEU A 190 -10.28 -9.36 8.99
N TRP A 191 -10.54 -8.35 9.82
CA TRP A 191 -11.33 -8.45 11.03
C TRP A 191 -12.66 -7.69 10.86
N PRO A 192 -13.78 -8.18 11.46
CA PRO A 192 -13.88 -9.34 12.35
C PRO A 192 -13.64 -10.69 11.65
N GLY A 193 -13.20 -11.70 12.41
CA GLY A 193 -12.85 -13.05 11.91
C GLY A 193 -11.35 -13.33 11.87
N GLY A 194 -10.54 -12.37 11.44
CA GLY A 194 -9.07 -12.49 11.44
C GLY A 194 -8.53 -13.48 10.40
N GLU A 195 -9.36 -13.88 9.43
CA GLU A 195 -8.96 -14.80 8.37
C GLU A 195 -7.93 -14.13 7.46
N THR A 196 -6.89 -14.88 7.11
CA THR A 196 -5.88 -14.46 6.14
C THR A 196 -6.09 -15.16 4.80
N ARG A 197 -6.30 -14.37 3.75
CA ARG A 197 -6.35 -14.83 2.36
C ARG A 197 -5.10 -14.40 1.60
N ARG A 198 -4.63 -15.27 0.71
CA ARG A 198 -3.59 -14.95 -0.28
C ARG A 198 -4.29 -14.59 -1.57
N LEU A 199 -4.05 -13.37 -2.05
CA LEU A 199 -4.79 -12.79 -3.17
C LEU A 199 -4.02 -12.90 -4.48
N ALA A 200 -2.69 -12.72 -4.43
CA ALA A 200 -1.86 -12.73 -5.62
C ALA A 200 -0.39 -13.07 -5.33
N HIS A 201 0.33 -13.49 -6.37
CA HIS A 201 1.78 -13.33 -6.45
C HIS A 201 2.10 -12.08 -7.26
N CYS A 202 3.12 -11.33 -6.85
CA CYS A 202 3.46 -10.04 -7.46
C CYS A 202 4.95 -9.93 -7.74
N ASP A 203 5.29 -9.38 -8.89
CA ASP A 203 6.62 -8.83 -9.13
C ASP A 203 6.93 -7.71 -8.13
N TYR A 204 8.16 -7.65 -7.61
CA TYR A 204 8.57 -6.63 -6.63
C TYR A 204 8.45 -5.18 -7.14
N HIS A 205 8.42 -4.97 -8.46
CA HIS A 205 8.32 -3.66 -9.10
C HIS A 205 7.04 -3.50 -9.93
N GLY A 206 6.07 -4.39 -9.74
CA GLY A 206 4.77 -4.31 -10.41
C GLY A 206 4.82 -4.58 -11.91
N ARG A 207 5.78 -5.37 -12.40
CA ARG A 207 5.83 -5.79 -13.82
C ARG A 207 4.73 -6.77 -14.18
N TRP A 208 4.38 -7.65 -13.25
CA TRP A 208 3.31 -8.63 -13.40
C TRP A 208 2.59 -8.87 -12.08
N ILE A 209 1.33 -9.30 -12.16
CA ILE A 209 0.51 -9.77 -11.05
C ILE A 209 -0.17 -11.07 -11.46
N GLU A 210 -0.09 -12.08 -10.60
CA GLU A 210 -0.81 -13.35 -10.75
C GLU A 210 -1.91 -13.43 -9.70
N TRP A 211 -3.17 -13.22 -10.09
CA TRP A 211 -4.30 -13.29 -9.17
C TRP A 211 -4.69 -14.75 -8.91
N ILE A 212 -4.84 -15.12 -7.64
CA ILE A 212 -5.08 -16.51 -7.22
C ILE A 212 -6.34 -16.72 -6.38
N GLY A 213 -7.00 -15.66 -5.90
CA GLY A 213 -8.22 -15.76 -5.09
C GLY A 213 -8.69 -14.46 -4.48
#